data_AF-A0A959TQX8-F1
#
_entry.id   AF-A0A959TQX8-F1
#
_cell.length_a   1.000
_cell.length_b   1.000
_cell.length_c   1.000
_cell.angle_alpha   90.00
_cell.angle_beta   90.00
_cell.angle_gamma   90.00
#
_symmetry.space_group_name_H-M   'P 1'
#
loop_
_entity.id
_entity.type
_entity.pdbx_description
1 polymer ?
#
loop_
_entity_poly.entity_id
_entity_poly.type
_entity_poly.pdbx_seq_one_letter_code
_entity_poly.pdbx_strand_id
1 'polypeptide(L)' 'MAVEAYCVKCKAKREMKDPKQVEMANGRKAMKGTCPVCSTGMFKILGK' A
#
# COMPACT_ATOMS: atom_id res chain seq x y z
N MET A 1 -8.20 -6.53 -8.44
CA MET A 1 -8.20 -5.71 -7.20
C MET A 1 -6.81 -5.13 -7.02
N ALA A 2 -6.51 -4.03 -7.68
CA ALA A 2 -5.26 -3.31 -7.49
C ALA A 2 -5.49 -2.21 -6.46
N VAL A 3 -4.60 -2.10 -5.48
CA VAL A 3 -4.69 -1.03 -4.49
C VAL A 3 -3.80 0.11 -4.93
N GLU A 4 -4.42 1.17 -5.41
CA GLU A 4 -3.70 2.39 -5.76
C GLU A 4 -3.23 3.09 -4.49
N ALA A 5 -1.92 3.30 -4.41
CA ALA A 5 -1.28 4.12 -3.40
C ALA A 5 -0.30 5.10 -4.01
N TYR A 6 -0.10 6.18 -3.27
CA TYR A 6 0.82 7.20 -3.67
C TYR A 6 2.25 6.78 -3.33
N CYS A 7 3.07 6.61 -4.36
CA CYS A 7 4.48 6.34 -4.17
C CYS A 7 5.21 7.67 -3.97
N VAL A 8 5.69 7.92 -2.74
CA VAL A 8 6.43 9.16 -2.42
C VAL A 8 7.73 9.29 -3.21
N LYS A 9 8.39 8.17 -3.53
CA LYS A 9 9.59 8.17 -4.39
C LYS A 9 9.28 8.53 -5.84
N CYS A 10 8.19 7.99 -6.38
CA CYS A 10 7.81 8.25 -7.77
C CYS A 10 6.94 9.50 -7.92
N LYS A 11 6.55 10.13 -6.81
CA LYS A 11 5.60 11.26 -6.73
C LYS A 11 4.34 11.05 -7.59
N ALA A 12 3.90 9.80 -7.67
CA ALA A 12 2.81 9.39 -8.54
C ALA A 12 1.92 8.37 -7.82
N LYS A 13 0.63 8.40 -8.11
CA LYS A 13 -0.31 7.34 -7.72
C LYS A 13 -0.03 6.13 -8.59
N ARG A 14 0.21 4.98 -7.98
CA ARG A 14 0.45 3.71 -8.67
C ARG A 14 -0.24 2.58 -7.96
N GLU A 15 -0.58 1.57 -8.74
CA GLU A 15 -1.06 0.31 -8.25
C GLU A 15 0.06 -0.39 -7.46
N MET A 16 -0.25 -0.75 -6.22
CA MET A 16 0.63 -1.59 -5.43
C MET A 16 0.69 -2.99 -6.04
N LYS A 17 1.91 -3.50 -6.19
CA LYS A 17 2.20 -4.90 -6.50
C LYS A 17 2.09 -5.73 -5.22
N ASP A 18 1.40 -6.86 -5.31
CA ASP A 18 1.10 -7.75 -4.18
C ASP A 18 0.45 -7.04 -2.98
N PRO A 19 -0.70 -6.36 -3.15
CA PRO A 19 -1.40 -5.75 -2.04
C PRO A 19 -1.97 -6.82 -1.12
N LYS A 20 -1.45 -6.91 0.10
CA LYS A 20 -1.89 -7.78 1.18
C LYS A 20 -2.58 -6.97 2.25
N GLN A 21 -3.78 -7.40 2.62
CA GLN A 21 -4.45 -6.85 3.78
C GLN A 21 -3.74 -7.35 5.05
N VAL A 22 -3.31 -6.44 5.90
CA VAL A 22 -2.67 -6.68 7.18
C VAL A 22 -3.47 -5.96 8.26
N GLU A 23 -3.73 -6.65 9.36
CA GLU A 23 -4.35 -6.05 10.53
C GLU A 23 -3.24 -5.57 11.46
N MET A 24 -3.21 -4.27 11.74
CA MET A 24 -2.25 -3.69 12.69
C MET A 24 -2.66 -4.07 14.11
N ALA A 25 -1.69 -4.13 15.04
CA ALA A 25 -1.94 -4.47 16.45
C ALA A 25 -2.98 -3.58 17.14
N ASN A 26 -3.29 -2.40 16.58
CA ASN A 26 -4.31 -1.48 17.07
C ASN A 26 -5.71 -1.76 16.48
N GLY A 27 -5.96 -2.94 15.91
CA GLY A 27 -7.26 -3.35 15.33
C GLY A 27 -7.62 -2.64 14.01
N ARG A 28 -6.67 -1.92 13.40
CA ARG A 28 -6.88 -1.18 12.14
C ARG A 28 -6.44 -2.03 10.96
N LYS A 29 -7.30 -2.16 9.95
CA LYS A 29 -6.94 -2.79 8.68
C LYS A 29 -6.06 -1.86 7.87
N ALA A 30 -5.03 -2.40 7.25
CA ALA A 30 -4.19 -1.72 6.29
C ALA A 30 -3.94 -2.64 5.09
N MET A 31 -3.74 -2.05 3.92
CA MET A 31 -3.18 -2.73 2.75
C MET A 31 -1.69 -2.44 2.74
N LYS A 32 -0.87 -3.48 2.83
CA LYS A 32 0.56 -3.45 2.58
C LYS A 32 0.81 -3.94 1.16
N GLY A 33 1.59 -3.23 0.37
CA GLY A 33 2.02 -3.69 -0.94
C GLY A 33 3.36 -3.10 -1.32
N THR A 34 3.79 -3.32 -2.55
CA THR A 34 5.11 -2.91 -3.02
C THR A 34 4.98 -2.04 -4.27
N CYS A 35 5.78 -0.98 -4.38
CA CYS A 35 5.84 -0.23 -5.63
C CYS A 35 6.44 -1.07 -6.76
N PRO A 36 5.78 -1.26 -7.91
CA PRO A 36 6.34 -2.03 -9.02
C PRO A 36 7.56 -1.35 -9.68
N VAL A 37 7.79 -0.05 -9.43
CA VAL A 37 8.85 0.71 -10.10
C VAL A 37 10.07 0.98 -9.24
N CYS A 38 9.85 1.33 -7.96
CA CYS A 38 10.96 1.63 -7.05
C CYS A 38 11.12 0.59 -5.93
N SER A 39 10.37 -0.52 -6.01
CA SER A 39 10.37 -1.64 -5.05
C SER A 39 10.15 -1.24 -3.60
N THR A 40 9.65 -0.02 -3.36
CA THR A 40 9.48 0.55 -2.02
C THR A 40 8.16 0.06 -1.45
N GLY A 41 8.19 -0.41 -0.20
CA GLY A 41 6.99 -0.82 0.51
C GLY A 41 6.02 0.34 0.63
N MET A 42 4.79 0.14 0.16
CA MET A 42 3.69 1.06 0.31
C MET A 42 2.69 0.50 1.31
N PHE A 43 2.12 1.38 2.12
CA PHE A 43 1.08 1.03 3.06
C PHE A 43 -0.08 2.01 2.88
N LYS A 44 -1.29 1.47 2.71
CA LYS A 44 -2.54 2.23 2.67
C LYS A 44 -3.39 1.79 3.84
N ILE A 45 -3.53 2.64 4.85
CA ILE A 45 -4.38 2.35 6.00
C ILE A 45 -5.83 2.37 5.52
N LEU A 46 -6.51 1.24 5.65
CA LEU A 46 -7.95 1.10 5.41
C LEU A 46 -8.64 1.45 6.74
N GLY A 47 -8.65 2.75 7.04
CA GLY A 47 -9.26 3.26 8.25
C GLY A 47 -10.78 3.28 8.12
N LYS A 48 -11.42 2.20 8.59
CA LYS A 48 -12.87 1.99 8.77
C LYS A 48 -13.74 2.13 7.52
#